data_AF-A0A3N6ADB2-F1
#
_entry.id   AF-A0A3N6ADB2-F1
#
_cell.length_a   1.000
_cell.length_b   1.000
_cell.length_c   1.000
_cell.angle_alpha   90.00
_cell.angle_beta   90.00
_cell.angle_gamma   90.00
#
_symmetry.space_group_name_H-M   'P 1'
#
loop_
_entity.id
_entity.type
_entity.pdbx_description
1 polymer ?
#
loop_
_entity_poly.entity_id
_entity_poly.type
_entity_poly.pdbx_seq_one_letter_code
_entity_poly.pdbx_strand_id
1 'polypeptide(L)'
;MNEVRSMRVPASTYRLQFHKGFRFEHARKLVSYLEKLGISDLYSSPVFQARPGSTHGYDVVDPTSINSEAGGAGEFDGLVRELRSRGMGLLLDIVPNHMAVSLDNPWWYDILENGRRSPQAEYFDIDWTPASGIAENKVVLPVLRTVYAEA
;
A
#
# COMPACT_ATOMS: atom_id res chain seq x y z
N MET A 1 19.98 -1.82 31.84
CA MET A 1 20.93 -1.71 30.72
C MET A 1 20.10 -1.86 29.44
N ASN A 2 19.93 -0.79 28.67
CA ASN A 2 19.27 -0.88 27.36
C ASN A 2 20.23 -1.57 26.41
N GLU A 3 19.96 -2.81 26.02
CA GLU A 3 20.58 -3.39 24.85
C GLU A 3 20.22 -2.51 23.65
N VAL A 4 21.24 -1.89 23.06
CA VAL A 4 21.13 -1.40 21.68
C VAL A 4 20.82 -2.65 20.86
N ARG A 5 19.58 -2.78 20.39
CA ARG A 5 19.20 -3.87 19.48
C ARG A 5 20.18 -3.83 18.31
N SER A 6 21.00 -4.87 18.22
CA SER A 6 21.83 -5.14 17.05
C SER A 6 20.96 -4.96 15.79
N MET A 7 21.46 -4.19 14.83
CA MET A 7 20.80 -3.97 13.56
C MET A 7 20.50 -5.32 12.90
N ARG A 8 19.23 -5.61 12.64
CA ARG A 8 18.83 -6.87 11.99
C ARG A 8 19.24 -6.81 10.53
N VAL A 9 20.14 -7.69 10.12
CA VAL A 9 20.49 -7.92 8.72
C VAL A 9 19.89 -9.27 8.32
N PRO A 10 18.93 -9.31 7.37
CA PRO A 10 18.39 -10.57 6.88
C PRO A 10 19.49 -11.45 6.28
N ALA A 11 19.54 -12.72 6.68
CA ALA A 11 20.41 -13.72 6.04
C ALA A 11 19.77 -14.26 4.75
N SER A 12 18.44 -14.38 4.74
CA SER A 12 17.66 -14.85 3.59
C SER A 12 16.25 -14.27 3.67
N THR A 13 15.70 -13.87 2.52
CA THR A 13 14.34 -13.33 2.41
C THR A 13 13.45 -14.24 1.58
N TYR A 14 12.17 -14.30 1.92
CA TYR A 14 11.15 -15.00 1.13
C TYR A 14 9.99 -14.07 0.81
N ARG A 15 9.76 -13.79 -0.48
CA ARG A 15 8.71 -12.87 -0.94
C ARG A 15 7.34 -13.55 -0.91
N LEU A 16 6.36 -12.88 -0.29
CA LEU A 16 4.95 -13.25 -0.35
C LEU A 16 4.10 -12.13 -0.93
N GLN A 17 3.14 -12.51 -1.76
CA GLN A 17 2.18 -11.62 -2.42
C GLN A 17 0.85 -11.67 -1.68
N PHE A 18 0.52 -10.61 -0.93
CA PHE A 18 -0.72 -10.52 -0.18
C PHE A 18 -1.86 -9.95 -1.01
N HIS A 19 -3.00 -10.63 -0.98
CA HIS A 19 -4.25 -10.21 -1.62
C HIS A 19 -5.41 -11.04 -1.04
N LYS A 20 -6.64 -10.82 -1.52
CA LYS A 20 -7.84 -11.54 -1.06
C LYS A 20 -7.74 -13.08 -1.09
N GLY A 21 -7.00 -13.62 -2.05
CA GLY A 21 -6.78 -15.06 -2.22
C GLY A 21 -5.61 -15.62 -1.41
N PHE A 22 -4.71 -14.75 -0.92
CA PHE A 22 -3.58 -15.11 -0.08
C PHE A 22 -3.38 -14.05 1.01
N ARG A 23 -4.16 -14.18 2.08
CA ARG A 23 -4.18 -13.29 3.26
C ARG A 23 -3.04 -13.53 4.26
N PHE A 24 -2.88 -12.62 5.22
CA PHE A 24 -1.89 -12.72 6.30
C PHE A 24 -2.00 -14.02 7.11
N GLU A 25 -3.23 -14.51 7.39
CA GLU A 25 -3.41 -15.79 8.08
C GLU A 25 -2.86 -17.00 7.28
N HIS A 26 -2.89 -16.95 5.95
CA HIS A 26 -2.29 -18.01 5.12
C HIS A 26 -0.77 -17.99 5.24
N ALA A 27 -0.16 -16.81 5.20
CA ALA A 27 1.28 -16.67 5.45
C ALA A 27 1.66 -17.13 6.87
N ARG A 28 0.82 -16.83 7.87
CA ARG A 28 1.06 -17.26 9.27
C ARG A 28 1.20 -18.78 9.36
N LYS A 29 0.37 -19.53 8.64
CA LYS A 29 0.43 -21.01 8.58
C LYS A 29 1.70 -21.53 7.91
N LEU A 30 2.36 -20.74 7.06
CA LEU A 30 3.61 -21.11 6.41
C LEU A 30 4.85 -20.81 7.25
N VAL A 31 4.76 -20.00 8.30
CA VAL A 31 5.95 -19.52 9.03
C VAL A 31 6.83 -20.67 9.54
N SER A 32 6.23 -21.71 10.14
CA SER A 32 7.01 -22.87 10.62
C SER A 32 7.71 -23.63 9.49
N TYR A 33 7.10 -23.68 8.29
CA TYR A 33 7.74 -24.26 7.13
C TYR A 33 8.91 -23.39 6.65
N LEU A 34 8.72 -22.08 6.56
CA LEU A 34 9.75 -21.14 6.12
C LEU A 34 10.95 -21.09 7.08
N GLU A 35 10.70 -21.16 8.39
CA GLU A 35 11.75 -21.31 9.41
C GLU A 35 12.58 -22.58 9.16
N LYS A 36 11.93 -23.74 8.97
CA LYS A 36 12.62 -25.02 8.68
C LYS A 36 13.38 -25.00 7.36
N LEU A 37 12.89 -24.25 6.38
CA LEU A 37 13.57 -24.03 5.11
C LEU A 37 14.85 -23.17 5.26
N GLY A 38 15.00 -22.45 6.37
CA GLY A 38 16.14 -21.58 6.63
C GLY A 38 15.91 -20.12 6.22
N ILE A 39 14.66 -19.69 6.08
CA ILE A 39 14.31 -18.29 5.83
C ILE A 39 14.47 -17.49 7.12
N SER A 40 15.24 -16.40 7.10
CA SER A 40 15.41 -15.53 8.27
C SER A 40 14.32 -14.46 8.35
N ASP A 41 13.88 -13.93 7.21
CA ASP A 41 12.98 -12.79 7.14
C ASP A 41 11.93 -12.97 6.05
N LEU A 42 10.68 -12.67 6.38
CA LEU A 42 9.63 -12.60 5.39
C LEU A 42 9.73 -11.26 4.64
N TYR A 43 9.61 -11.28 3.31
CA TYR A 43 9.47 -10.06 2.51
C TYR A 43 8.03 -9.95 2.03
N SER A 44 7.27 -8.97 2.53
CA SER A 44 5.87 -8.78 2.13
C SER A 44 5.77 -7.92 0.87
N SER A 45 4.73 -8.13 0.06
CA SER A 45 4.16 -7.07 -0.78
C SER A 45 3.61 -5.91 0.07
N PRO A 46 3.20 -4.78 -0.54
CA PRO A 46 2.56 -3.69 0.20
C PRO A 46 1.36 -4.17 1.02
N VAL A 47 1.23 -3.61 2.23
CA VAL A 47 0.23 -4.04 3.22
C VAL A 47 -0.85 -2.99 3.51
N PHE A 48 -0.65 -1.76 3.02
CA PHE A 48 -1.63 -0.68 3.19
C PHE A 48 -2.85 -0.88 2.29
N GLN A 49 -3.96 -0.26 2.67
CA GLN A 49 -5.23 -0.39 1.98
C GLN A 49 -5.07 0.04 0.51
N ALA A 50 -5.26 -0.92 -0.38
CA ALA A 50 -5.23 -0.74 -1.82
C ALA A 50 -6.67 -0.77 -2.36
N ARG A 51 -6.82 -0.51 -3.66
CA ARG A 51 -8.13 -0.60 -4.32
C ARG A 51 -8.78 -1.97 -4.08
N PRO A 52 -10.12 -2.03 -3.95
CA PRO A 52 -10.84 -3.29 -3.88
C PRO A 52 -10.46 -4.23 -5.04
N GLY A 53 -10.16 -5.48 -4.72
CA GLY A 53 -9.75 -6.49 -5.71
C GLY A 53 -8.30 -6.39 -6.18
N SER A 54 -7.49 -5.46 -5.65
CA SER A 54 -6.07 -5.40 -5.97
C SER A 54 -5.37 -6.71 -5.61
N THR A 55 -4.56 -7.22 -6.55
CA THR A 55 -3.79 -8.45 -6.37
C THR A 55 -2.31 -8.18 -6.06
N HIS A 56 -1.91 -6.91 -5.99
CA HIS A 56 -0.51 -6.51 -5.84
C HIS A 56 -0.27 -5.45 -4.76
N GLY A 57 -1.26 -4.60 -4.45
CA GLY A 57 -1.19 -3.63 -3.34
C GLY A 57 -0.45 -2.31 -3.63
N TYR A 58 0.02 -2.10 -4.87
CA TYR A 58 0.74 -0.87 -5.24
C TYR A 58 -0.19 0.33 -5.50
N ASP A 59 -1.47 0.06 -5.75
CA ASP A 59 -2.52 1.04 -5.96
C ASP A 59 -3.19 1.43 -4.63
N VAL A 60 -2.39 2.04 -3.74
CA VAL A 60 -2.79 2.46 -2.38
C VAL A 60 -3.89 3.52 -2.44
N VAL A 61 -4.95 3.34 -1.65
CA VAL A 61 -6.06 4.29 -1.51
C VAL A 61 -6.13 4.91 -0.11
N ASP A 62 -5.58 4.23 0.90
CA ASP A 62 -5.44 4.75 2.25
C ASP A 62 -4.12 4.23 2.88
N PRO A 63 -3.11 5.10 3.05
CA PRO A 63 -1.82 4.71 3.64
C PRO A 63 -1.87 4.60 5.17
N THR A 64 -3.01 4.91 5.80
CA THR A 64 -3.17 4.90 7.27
C THR A 64 -3.75 3.59 7.81
N SER A 65 -4.25 2.73 6.91
CA SER A 65 -4.93 1.49 7.26
C SER A 65 -4.28 0.27 6.61
N ILE A 66 -4.25 -0.86 7.33
CA ILE A 66 -3.85 -2.16 6.77
C ILE A 66 -4.97 -2.71 5.88
N ASN A 67 -4.62 -3.27 4.73
CA ASN A 67 -5.57 -3.77 3.75
C ASN A 67 -6.52 -4.83 4.33
N SER A 68 -7.80 -4.48 4.39
CA SER A 68 -8.87 -5.33 4.90
C SER A 68 -9.05 -6.62 4.08
N GLU A 69 -8.88 -6.59 2.75
CA GLU A 69 -8.98 -7.79 1.92
C GLU A 69 -7.80 -8.76 2.12
N ALA A 70 -6.64 -8.25 2.55
CA ALA A 70 -5.49 -9.07 2.94
C ALA A 70 -5.61 -9.63 4.38
N GLY A 71 -6.63 -9.24 5.15
CA GLY A 71 -6.88 -9.70 6.51
C GLY A 71 -6.91 -8.60 7.58
N GLY A 72 -6.57 -7.36 7.22
CA GLY A 72 -6.57 -6.22 8.13
C GLY A 72 -5.52 -6.28 9.23
N ALA A 73 -5.56 -5.29 10.12
CA ALA A 73 -4.55 -5.11 11.17
C ALA A 73 -4.46 -6.32 12.12
N GLY A 74 -5.58 -6.95 12.47
CA GLY A 74 -5.59 -8.08 13.40
C GLY A 74 -4.84 -9.31 12.89
N GLU A 75 -5.03 -9.71 11.62
CA GLU A 75 -4.27 -10.82 11.05
C GLU A 75 -2.81 -10.43 10.79
N PHE A 76 -2.55 -9.18 10.40
CA PHE A 76 -1.19 -8.67 10.23
C PHE A 76 -0.40 -8.73 11.55
N ASP A 77 -0.99 -8.28 12.67
CA ASP A 77 -0.39 -8.39 14.00
C ASP A 77 -0.19 -9.85 14.42
N GLY A 78 -1.10 -10.75 14.02
CA GLY A 78 -0.96 -12.19 14.19
C GLY A 78 0.28 -12.75 13.48
N LEU A 79 0.48 -12.38 12.22
CA LEU A 79 1.64 -12.77 11.42
C LEU A 79 2.94 -12.22 12.02
N VAL A 80 2.97 -10.94 12.39
CA VAL A 80 4.15 -10.30 13.00
C VAL A 80 4.54 -10.98 14.32
N ARG A 81 3.56 -11.34 15.16
CA ARG A 81 3.82 -12.08 16.41
C ARG A 81 4.38 -13.47 16.15
N GLU A 82 3.83 -14.19 15.18
CA GLU A 82 4.33 -15.52 14.80
C GLU A 82 5.78 -15.46 14.32
N LEU A 83 6.11 -14.54 13.41
CA LEU A 83 7.48 -14.32 12.94
C LEU A 83 8.44 -14.03 14.11
N ARG A 84 8.07 -13.09 14.99
CA ARG A 84 8.90 -12.72 16.15
C ARG A 84 9.13 -13.87 17.11
N SER A 85 8.13 -14.72 17.35
CA SER A 85 8.26 -15.88 18.25
C SER A 85 9.31 -16.90 17.79
N ARG A 86 9.63 -16.90 16.49
CA ARG A 86 10.65 -17.79 15.87
C ARG A 86 11.96 -17.07 15.56
N GLY A 87 12.12 -15.84 16.05
CA GLY A 87 13.29 -15.02 15.73
C GLY A 87 13.34 -14.57 14.26
N MET A 88 12.27 -14.75 13.48
CA MET A 88 12.16 -14.29 12.10
C MET A 88 11.78 -12.80 12.04
N GLY A 89 12.16 -12.14 10.96
CA GLY A 89 11.86 -10.72 10.72
C GLY A 89 10.86 -10.52 9.59
N LEU A 90 10.55 -9.25 9.35
CA LEU A 90 9.63 -8.81 8.32
C LEU A 90 10.21 -7.59 7.62
N LEU A 91 10.50 -7.74 6.32
CA LEU A 91 10.82 -6.68 5.40
C LEU A 91 9.52 -6.25 4.70
N LEU A 92 9.13 -4.99 4.90
CA LEU A 92 7.91 -4.42 4.31
C LEU A 92 8.22 -3.69 3.01
N ASP A 93 7.52 -4.06 1.95
CA ASP A 93 7.44 -3.25 0.73
C ASP A 93 6.51 -2.05 0.97
N ILE A 94 6.94 -0.85 0.58
CA ILE A 94 6.21 0.40 0.79
C ILE A 94 6.17 1.22 -0.51
N VAL A 95 5.09 1.98 -0.68
CA VAL A 95 4.81 2.74 -1.91
C VAL A 95 4.66 4.23 -1.58
N PRO A 96 5.76 4.95 -1.30
CA PRO A 96 5.68 6.33 -0.85
C PRO A 96 5.43 7.34 -1.98
N ASN A 97 5.68 6.93 -3.23
CA ASN A 97 5.70 7.84 -4.37
C ASN A 97 4.30 8.21 -4.88
N HIS A 98 3.34 7.28 -4.84
CA HIS A 98 2.06 7.46 -5.52
C HIS A 98 0.91 6.78 -4.78
N MET A 99 -0.30 7.23 -5.11
CA MET A 99 -1.57 6.66 -4.68
C MET A 99 -2.47 6.44 -5.89
N ALA A 100 -3.48 5.59 -5.73
CA ALA A 100 -4.45 5.31 -6.77
C ALA A 100 -5.41 6.49 -6.99
N VAL A 101 -5.58 6.87 -8.26
CA VAL A 101 -6.62 7.80 -8.75
C VAL A 101 -7.91 6.99 -8.92
N SER A 102 -8.64 6.77 -7.82
CA SER A 102 -9.92 6.04 -7.76
C SER A 102 -10.90 6.76 -6.84
N LEU A 103 -12.20 6.52 -7.01
CA LEU A 103 -13.21 6.99 -6.05
C LEU A 103 -13.06 6.32 -4.68
N ASP A 104 -12.36 5.18 -4.61
CA ASP A 104 -12.01 4.51 -3.36
C ASP A 104 -10.97 5.27 -2.53
N ASN A 105 -10.30 6.28 -3.09
CA ASN A 105 -9.29 7.10 -2.41
C ASN A 105 -9.96 8.40 -1.91
N PRO A 106 -10.21 8.53 -0.58
CA PRO A 106 -10.90 9.69 -0.04
C PRO A 106 -10.14 11.01 -0.25
N TRP A 107 -8.81 10.96 -0.24
CA TRP A 107 -7.99 12.16 -0.46
C TRP A 107 -8.11 12.65 -1.89
N TRP A 108 -8.08 11.72 -2.85
CA TRP A 108 -8.29 12.05 -4.25
C TRP A 108 -9.70 12.57 -4.50
N TYR A 109 -10.71 11.95 -3.90
CA TYR A 109 -12.10 12.39 -4.01
C TYR A 109 -12.30 13.82 -3.48
N ASP A 110 -11.72 14.14 -2.31
CA ASP A 110 -11.79 15.49 -1.74
C ASP A 110 -11.15 16.55 -2.66
N ILE A 111 -10.03 16.22 -3.30
CA ILE A 111 -9.40 17.12 -4.29
C ILE A 111 -10.29 17.35 -5.51
N LEU A 112 -10.98 16.31 -6.00
CA LEU A 112 -11.89 16.47 -7.12
C LEU A 112 -13.11 17.34 -6.79
N GLU A 113 -13.60 17.28 -5.55
CA GLU A 113 -14.74 18.08 -5.08
C GLU A 113 -14.34 19.52 -4.70
N ASN A 114 -13.23 19.69 -3.99
CA ASN A 114 -12.84 20.96 -3.38
C ASN A 114 -11.70 21.69 -4.11
N GLY A 115 -11.07 21.04 -5.09
CA GLY A 115 -9.93 21.57 -5.84
C GLY A 115 -8.76 21.92 -4.91
N ARG A 116 -8.08 23.03 -5.21
CA ARG A 116 -6.95 23.54 -4.43
C ARG A 116 -7.28 23.90 -2.97
N ARG A 117 -8.57 23.99 -2.61
CA ARG A 117 -9.00 24.24 -1.22
C ARG A 117 -9.08 22.96 -0.38
N SER A 118 -8.94 21.79 -1.01
CA SER A 118 -8.83 20.52 -0.32
C SER A 118 -7.63 20.54 0.65
N PRO A 119 -7.80 20.13 1.91
CA PRO A 119 -6.68 19.90 2.83
C PRO A 119 -5.66 18.88 2.29
N GLN A 120 -6.05 18.06 1.32
CA GLN A 120 -5.23 17.02 0.71
C GLN A 120 -4.52 17.51 -0.55
N ALA A 121 -4.77 18.73 -1.04
CA ALA A 121 -4.24 19.23 -2.31
C ALA A 121 -2.70 19.19 -2.39
N GLU A 122 -2.00 19.40 -1.27
CA GLU A 122 -0.53 19.38 -1.22
C GLU A 122 0.07 17.96 -1.17
N TYR A 123 -0.74 16.92 -0.98
CA TYR A 123 -0.28 15.53 -1.02
C TYR A 123 -0.12 15.00 -2.44
N PHE A 124 -0.67 15.69 -3.44
CA PHE A 124 -0.61 15.30 -4.84
C PHE A 124 0.11 16.36 -5.65
N ASP A 125 0.98 15.92 -6.55
CA ASP A 125 1.71 16.80 -7.45
C ASP A 125 0.80 17.22 -8.62
N ILE A 126 0.06 18.32 -8.44
CA ILE A 126 -0.90 18.87 -9.39
C ILE A 126 -0.43 20.25 -9.84
N ASP A 127 -0.25 20.42 -11.15
CA ASP A 127 -0.08 21.75 -11.75
C ASP A 127 -1.44 22.47 -11.86
N TRP A 128 -1.73 23.31 -10.87
CA TRP A 128 -2.97 24.10 -10.81
C TRP A 128 -2.99 25.30 -11.77
N THR A 129 -1.83 25.70 -12.30
CA THR A 129 -1.65 26.89 -13.15
C THR A 129 -0.82 26.55 -14.37
N PRO A 130 -1.31 25.66 -15.25
CA PRO A 130 -0.53 25.20 -16.39
C PRO A 130 -0.27 26.33 -17.38
N ALA A 131 0.93 26.35 -17.96
CA ALA A 131 1.37 27.39 -18.89
C ALA A 131 0.50 27.53 -20.15
N SER A 132 -0.28 26.49 -20.50
CA SER A 132 -1.24 26.53 -21.61
C SER A 132 -2.47 27.40 -21.32
N GLY A 133 -2.74 27.75 -20.05
CA GLY A 133 -3.96 28.39 -19.59
C GLY A 133 -5.22 27.51 -19.68
N ILE A 134 -5.10 26.29 -20.21
CA ILE A 134 -6.19 25.32 -20.29
C ILE A 134 -6.35 24.68 -18.92
N ALA A 135 -7.59 24.61 -18.42
CA ALA A 135 -7.92 23.96 -17.15
C ALA A 135 -7.26 24.61 -15.91
N GLU A 136 -7.12 25.94 -15.91
CA GLU A 136 -6.68 26.67 -14.72
C GLU A 136 -7.57 26.35 -13.50
N ASN A 137 -6.95 26.05 -12.36
CA ASN A 137 -7.59 25.59 -11.13
C ASN A 137 -8.46 24.33 -11.29
N LYS A 138 -8.21 23.50 -12.32
CA LYS A 138 -8.92 22.24 -12.57
C LYS A 138 -7.93 21.09 -12.71
N VAL A 139 -8.38 19.90 -12.32
CA VAL A 139 -7.65 18.65 -12.58
C VAL A 139 -8.14 18.07 -13.92
N VAL A 140 -7.20 17.75 -14.82
CA VAL A 140 -7.53 17.08 -16.09
C VAL A 140 -7.45 15.57 -15.88
N LEU A 141 -8.58 14.88 -16.06
CA LEU A 141 -8.67 13.41 -15.94
C LEU A 141 -8.82 12.77 -17.33
N PRO A 142 -7.75 12.20 -17.91
CA PRO A 142 -7.81 11.52 -19.21
C PRO A 142 -8.39 10.11 -19.09
N VAL A 143 -9.64 10.00 -18.61
CA VAL A 143 -10.31 8.72 -18.31
C VAL A 143 -11.31 8.29 -19.38
N LEU A 144 -11.66 9.18 -20.31
CA LEU A 144 -12.53 8.86 -21.43
C LEU A 144 -11.72 8.10 -22.51
N ARG A 145 -12.34 7.07 -23.09
CA ARG A 145 -11.73 6.28 -24.17
C ARG A 145 -11.65 7.07 -25.49
N THR A 146 -12.57 8.00 -25.70
CA THR A 146 -12.69 8.89 -26.86
C THR A 146 -12.79 10.34 -26.37
N VAL A 147 -12.76 11.30 -27.29
CA VAL A 147 -12.97 12.70 -26.92
C VAL A 147 -14.40 12.89 -26.39
N TYR A 148 -14.58 13.82 -25.44
CA TYR A 148 -15.88 14.06 -24.80
C TYR A 148 -17.03 14.33 -25.79
N ALA A 149 -16.73 14.99 -26.91
CA ALA A 149 -17.73 15.28 -27.93
C ALA A 149 -18.22 14.03 -28.71
N GLU A 150 -17.52 12.91 -28.60
CA GLU A 150 -17.80 11.64 -29.29
C GLU A 150 -18.19 10.52 -28.31
N ALA A 151 -18.30 10.83 -27.02
CA ALA A 151 -18.58 9.87 -25.93
C ALA A 151 -20.08 9.72 -25.65
#